data_AF-A0A1F6I190-F1
#
_entry.id   AF-A0A1F6I190-F1
#
_cell.length_a   1.000
_cell.length_b   1.000
_cell.length_c   1.000
_cell.angle_alpha   90.00
_cell.angle_beta   90.00
_cell.angle_gamma   90.00
#
_symmetry.space_group_name_H-M   'P 1'
#
loop_
_entity.id
_entity.type
_entity.pdbx_description
1 polymer ?
#
loop_
_entity_poly.entity_id
_entity_poly.type
_entity_poly.pdbx_seq_one_letter_code
_entity_poly.pdbx_strand_id
1 'polypeptide(L)'
;MDPIPLTELNAKKGPELFRESISLDQKTAKALGRGLRQQVFKSTVLDNMCLKAKELRGIEEVDQAWINFISTSVETIRDTLENLETAKEVRLVIRQINHPSTDQKWEFYFPDKEKEDTEALDEERERPKIPEESDILIDKNLSAKLESAISHHFGNPFVPIRGFAELIQTRSGKIEAKKIASDILSSYNEVNSSFEQLRKGENEILLETDSNGDTKII
;
A
#
# COMPACT_ATOMS: atom_id res chain seq x y z
N MET A 1 -37.28 25.46 32.97
CA MET A 1 -36.52 24.84 31.88
C MET A 1 -36.93 23.38 31.87
N ASP A 2 -37.65 22.97 30.84
CA ASP A 2 -38.11 21.59 30.69
C ASP A 2 -36.96 20.69 30.20
N PRO A 3 -36.93 19.41 30.59
CA PRO A 3 -35.89 18.48 30.15
C PRO A 3 -36.06 18.15 28.67
N ILE A 4 -34.95 18.14 27.93
CA ILE A 4 -34.92 17.74 26.51
C ILE A 4 -35.29 16.25 26.41
N PRO A 5 -36.23 15.86 25.53
CA PRO A 5 -36.61 14.46 25.32
C PRO A 5 -35.41 13.63 24.82
N LEU A 6 -35.20 12.44 25.40
CA LEU A 6 -34.16 11.47 25.00
C LEU A 6 -34.24 11.05 23.51
N THR A 7 -35.32 11.39 22.81
CA THR A 7 -35.47 11.19 21.37
C THR A 7 -34.62 12.13 20.51
N GLU A 8 -34.15 13.28 21.03
CA GLU A 8 -33.21 14.16 20.32
C GLU A 8 -31.74 13.70 20.43
N LEU A 9 -31.44 12.78 21.36
CA LEU A 9 -30.11 12.17 21.49
C LEU A 9 -29.83 11.09 20.42
N ASN A 10 -30.86 10.63 19.69
CA ASN A 10 -30.69 9.72 18.55
C ASN A 10 -30.57 10.43 17.19
N ALA A 11 -30.59 11.76 17.16
CA ALA A 11 -30.41 12.55 15.93
C ALA A 11 -28.94 12.88 15.59
N LYS A 12 -27.98 12.42 16.39
CA LYS A 12 -26.57 12.35 16.00
C LYS A 12 -26.18 10.88 15.82
N LYS A 13 -26.75 10.23 14.81
CA LYS A 13 -25.92 9.30 14.04
C LYS A 13 -24.75 10.14 13.53
N GLY A 14 -23.58 9.98 14.14
CA GLY A 14 -22.33 10.36 13.48
C GLY A 14 -22.32 9.80 12.05
N PRO A 15 -21.53 10.37 11.13
CA PRO A 15 -21.57 9.98 9.72
C PRO A 15 -21.62 8.45 9.63
N GLU A 16 -22.64 7.91 8.96
CA GLU A 16 -22.73 6.47 8.70
C GLU A 16 -21.46 6.11 7.92
N LEU A 17 -20.46 5.62 8.66
CA LEU A 17 -19.13 5.22 8.20
C LEU A 17 -19.31 3.93 7.42
N PHE A 18 -19.84 3.99 6.20
CA PHE A 18 -20.23 2.75 5.54
C PHE A 18 -20.36 2.81 4.02
N ARG A 19 -19.97 1.68 3.41
CA ARG A 19 -20.63 0.98 2.28
C ARG A 19 -20.14 1.20 0.86
N GLU A 20 -18.83 1.22 0.63
CA GLU A 20 -18.36 0.67 -0.64
C GLU A 20 -17.14 -0.21 -0.42
N SER A 21 -17.32 -1.50 -0.68
CA SER A 21 -16.26 -2.49 -0.70
C SER A 21 -16.30 -3.19 -2.05
N ILE A 22 -15.17 -3.21 -2.74
CA ILE A 22 -15.01 -4.00 -3.95
C ILE A 22 -14.09 -5.15 -3.62
N SER A 23 -14.57 -6.38 -3.78
CA SER A 23 -13.71 -7.55 -3.64
C SER A 23 -12.88 -7.69 -4.90
N LEU A 24 -11.57 -7.70 -4.74
CA LEU A 24 -10.65 -8.16 -5.77
C LEU A 24 -10.64 -9.68 -5.69
N ASP A 25 -10.86 -10.35 -6.81
CA ASP A 25 -10.62 -11.79 -6.86
C ASP A 25 -9.13 -12.08 -6.63
N GLN A 26 -8.84 -13.29 -6.12
CA GLN A 26 -7.49 -13.68 -5.73
C GLN A 26 -6.50 -13.63 -6.92
N LYS A 27 -6.95 -13.90 -8.15
CA LYS A 27 -6.09 -13.87 -9.34
C LYS A 27 -5.67 -12.43 -9.62
N THR A 28 -6.61 -11.49 -9.60
CA THR A 28 -6.35 -10.05 -9.79
C THR A 28 -5.47 -9.46 -8.69
N ALA A 29 -5.76 -9.75 -7.42
CA ALA A 29 -4.94 -9.27 -6.31
C ALA A 29 -3.49 -9.78 -6.39
N LYS A 30 -3.31 -11.08 -6.70
CA LYS A 30 -2.00 -11.69 -6.86
C LYS A 30 -1.22 -11.13 -8.05
N ALA A 31 -1.89 -10.96 -9.17
CA ALA A 31 -1.34 -10.35 -10.37
C ALA A 31 -0.85 -8.91 -10.09
N LEU A 32 -1.65 -8.12 -9.37
CA LEU A 32 -1.28 -6.77 -8.93
C LEU A 32 -0.07 -6.78 -7.99
N GLY A 33 -0.05 -7.63 -6.97
CA GLY A 33 1.07 -7.77 -6.03
C GLY A 33 2.39 -8.09 -6.75
N ARG A 34 2.37 -9.07 -7.66
CA ARG A 34 3.53 -9.44 -8.49
C ARG A 34 3.97 -8.30 -9.40
N GLY A 35 3.04 -7.66 -10.11
CA GLY A 35 3.34 -6.55 -11.01
C GLY A 35 3.99 -5.37 -10.28
N LEU A 36 3.44 -4.96 -9.13
CA LEU A 36 4.02 -3.92 -8.28
C LEU A 36 5.41 -4.31 -7.79
N ARG A 37 5.60 -5.55 -7.36
CA ARG A 37 6.89 -6.06 -6.87
C ARG A 37 7.96 -6.13 -7.95
N GLN A 38 7.59 -6.50 -9.18
CA GLN A 38 8.54 -6.68 -10.27
C GLN A 38 8.86 -5.35 -10.98
N GLN A 39 7.85 -4.53 -11.27
CA GLN A 39 7.99 -3.33 -12.12
C GLN A 39 8.26 -2.05 -11.33
N VAL A 40 7.61 -1.90 -10.17
CA VAL A 40 7.70 -0.66 -9.39
C VAL A 40 8.78 -0.79 -8.34
N PHE A 41 8.58 -1.67 -7.36
CA PHE A 41 9.47 -1.76 -6.20
C PHE A 41 10.72 -2.58 -6.42
N LYS A 42 10.75 -3.43 -7.47
CA LYS A 42 11.82 -4.36 -7.84
C LYS A 42 12.35 -5.16 -6.65
N SER A 43 11.98 -6.43 -6.50
CA SER A 43 12.31 -7.25 -5.30
C SER A 43 13.74 -7.06 -4.77
N THR A 44 14.75 -7.05 -5.66
CA THR A 44 16.16 -6.84 -5.29
C THR A 44 16.44 -5.50 -4.62
N VAL A 45 15.75 -4.43 -5.03
CA VAL A 45 15.90 -3.08 -4.47
C VAL A 45 15.29 -3.00 -3.07
N LEU A 46 14.10 -3.57 -2.86
CA LEU A 46 13.49 -3.66 -1.52
C LEU A 46 14.35 -4.49 -0.56
N ASP A 47 14.84 -5.64 -1.02
CA ASP A 47 15.69 -6.52 -0.21
C ASP A 47 17.01 -5.80 0.16
N ASN A 48 17.61 -5.07 -0.79
CA ASN A 48 18.79 -4.25 -0.53
C ASN A 48 18.51 -3.14 0.49
N MET A 49 17.39 -2.41 0.38
CA MET A 49 17.03 -1.40 1.37
C MET A 49 16.87 -1.99 2.78
N CYS A 50 16.25 -3.17 2.89
CA CYS A 50 16.10 -3.87 4.17
C CYS A 50 17.47 -4.25 4.76
N LEU A 51 18.39 -4.75 3.95
CA LEU A 51 19.76 -5.06 4.38
C LEU A 51 20.49 -3.80 4.84
N LYS A 52 20.42 -2.71 4.08
CA LYS A 52 21.05 -1.43 4.44
C LYS A 52 20.46 -0.81 5.71
N ALA A 53 19.16 -0.92 5.93
CA ALA A 53 18.54 -0.50 7.18
C ALA A 53 19.06 -1.31 8.39
N LYS A 54 19.37 -2.61 8.22
CA LYS A 54 20.01 -3.43 9.26
C LYS A 54 21.46 -3.03 9.51
N GLU A 55 22.24 -2.75 8.46
CA GLU A 55 23.62 -2.25 8.60
C GLU A 55 23.67 -0.96 9.44
N LEU A 56 22.71 -0.04 9.26
CA LEU A 56 22.63 1.19 10.07
C LEU A 56 22.45 0.92 11.57
N ARG A 57 21.76 -0.17 11.97
CA ARG A 57 21.60 -0.54 13.40
C ARG A 57 22.92 -0.86 14.08
N GLY A 58 23.96 -1.22 13.30
CA GLY A 58 25.30 -1.46 13.82
C GLY A 58 26.08 -0.19 14.15
N ILE A 59 25.54 1.00 13.87
CA ILE A 59 26.25 2.27 14.01
C ILE A 59 25.62 3.09 15.16
N GLU A 60 26.26 3.08 16.33
CA GLU A 60 25.77 3.70 17.57
C GLU A 60 25.39 5.19 17.45
N GLU A 61 26.00 5.94 16.52
CA GLU A 61 25.77 7.38 16.34
C GLU A 61 24.47 7.70 15.58
N VAL A 62 23.89 6.71 14.90
CA VAL A 62 22.67 6.92 14.12
C VAL A 62 21.47 6.76 15.05
N ASP A 63 20.58 7.76 15.04
CA ASP A 63 19.36 7.72 15.85
C ASP A 63 18.50 6.49 15.47
N GLN A 64 18.26 5.64 16.47
CA GLN A 64 17.51 4.40 16.30
C GLN A 64 16.08 4.66 15.79
N ALA A 65 15.49 5.82 16.10
CA ALA A 65 14.18 6.19 15.56
C ALA A 65 14.22 6.29 14.03
N TRP A 66 15.25 6.89 13.45
CA TRP A 66 15.37 7.02 11.98
C TRP A 66 15.52 5.65 11.32
N ILE A 67 16.30 4.76 11.94
CA ILE A 67 16.50 3.40 11.44
C ILE A 67 15.20 2.59 11.52
N ASN A 68 14.47 2.75 12.62
CA ASN A 68 13.17 2.10 12.81
C ASN A 68 12.16 2.58 11.76
N PHE A 69 12.09 3.89 11.48
CA PHE A 69 11.21 4.40 10.44
C PHE A 69 11.52 3.81 9.06
N ILE A 70 12.79 3.79 8.64
CA ILE A 70 13.17 3.17 7.36
C ILE A 70 12.82 1.68 7.35
N SER A 71 13.17 0.95 8.41
CA SER A 71 12.92 -0.49 8.51
C SER A 71 11.42 -0.80 8.41
N THR A 72 10.60 -0.14 9.24
CA THR A 72 9.15 -0.33 9.28
C THR A 72 8.50 0.06 7.96
N SER A 73 8.97 1.12 7.31
CA SER A 73 8.48 1.53 5.99
C SER A 73 8.73 0.44 4.93
N VAL A 74 9.95 -0.08 4.85
CA VAL A 74 10.31 -1.14 3.89
C VAL A 74 9.55 -2.43 4.18
N GLU A 75 9.43 -2.81 5.45
CA GLU A 75 8.66 -3.98 5.90
C GLU A 75 7.17 -3.81 5.56
N THR A 76 6.59 -2.64 5.78
CA THR A 76 5.17 -2.37 5.44
C THR A 76 4.91 -2.52 3.94
N ILE A 77 5.81 -2.01 3.09
CA ILE A 77 5.70 -2.17 1.63
C ILE A 77 5.77 -3.65 1.27
N ARG A 78 6.78 -4.37 1.78
CA ARG A 78 6.98 -5.79 1.51
C ARG A 78 5.79 -6.64 1.94
N ASP A 79 5.33 -6.43 3.17
CA ASP A 79 4.21 -7.19 3.74
C ASP A 79 2.91 -6.89 2.99
N THR A 80 2.71 -5.67 2.49
CA THR A 80 1.54 -5.33 1.67
C THR A 80 1.58 -6.04 0.32
N LEU A 81 2.75 -6.08 -0.34
CA LEU A 81 2.95 -6.84 -1.57
C LEU A 81 2.69 -8.35 -1.34
N GLU A 82 3.22 -8.91 -0.26
CA GLU A 82 3.03 -10.31 0.09
C GLU A 82 1.55 -10.65 0.34
N ASN A 83 0.80 -9.79 1.03
CA ASN A 83 -0.63 -10.05 1.24
C ASN A 83 -1.43 -9.98 -0.05
N LEU A 84 -1.09 -9.07 -0.97
CA LEU A 84 -1.71 -9.06 -2.30
C LEU A 84 -1.48 -10.39 -3.03
N GLU A 85 -0.31 -11.00 -2.86
CA GLU A 85 0.05 -12.27 -3.50
C GLU A 85 -0.58 -13.52 -2.84
N THR A 86 -0.87 -13.48 -1.54
CA THR A 86 -1.15 -14.68 -0.73
C THR A 86 -2.51 -14.70 -0.06
N ALA A 87 -3.16 -13.55 0.14
CA ALA A 87 -4.47 -13.48 0.78
C ALA A 87 -5.51 -14.25 -0.03
N LYS A 88 -6.46 -14.89 0.67
CA LYS A 88 -7.60 -15.56 0.03
C LYS A 88 -8.62 -14.55 -0.46
N GLU A 89 -8.67 -13.41 0.20
CA GLU A 89 -9.56 -12.30 -0.12
C GLU A 89 -8.82 -10.97 0.07
N VAL A 90 -9.05 -10.04 -0.87
CA VAL A 90 -8.59 -8.65 -0.78
C VAL A 90 -9.78 -7.76 -1.10
N ARG A 91 -10.12 -6.86 -0.18
CA ARG A 91 -11.18 -5.87 -0.40
C ARG A 91 -10.57 -4.50 -0.58
N LEU A 92 -11.01 -3.77 -1.59
CA LEU A 92 -10.84 -2.33 -1.64
C LEU A 92 -11.96 -1.71 -0.81
N VAL A 93 -11.60 -0.94 0.21
CA VAL A 93 -12.56 -0.25 1.07
C VAL A 93 -12.31 1.26 1.03
N ILE A 94 -13.37 2.06 1.00
CA ILE A 94 -13.24 3.51 1.17
C ILE A 94 -13.03 3.82 2.65
N ARG A 95 -11.93 4.48 2.97
CA ARG A 95 -11.79 5.16 4.27
C ARG A 95 -12.23 6.61 4.15
N GLN A 96 -13.33 6.96 4.81
CA GLN A 96 -13.68 8.35 5.03
C GLN A 96 -12.80 8.92 6.14
N ILE A 97 -11.87 9.79 5.79
CA ILE A 97 -11.18 10.61 6.78
C ILE A 97 -12.13 11.75 7.12
N ASN A 98 -12.49 11.90 8.40
CA ASN A 98 -13.40 12.93 8.92
C ASN A 98 -12.84 14.36 8.70
N HIS A 99 -12.83 14.84 7.46
CA HIS A 99 -12.55 16.23 7.12
C HIS A 99 -13.45 16.67 5.95
N PRO A 100 -14.00 17.90 5.95
CA PRO A 100 -14.90 18.40 4.89
C PRO A 100 -14.26 18.55 3.49
N SER A 101 -13.00 18.15 3.32
CA SER A 101 -12.29 18.11 2.04
C SER A 101 -12.29 16.68 1.49
N THR A 102 -13.39 16.33 0.82
CA THR A 102 -13.57 15.54 -0.43
C THR A 102 -12.64 14.39 -0.88
N ASP A 103 -11.56 14.02 -0.21
CA ASP A 103 -10.68 12.97 -0.73
C ASP A 103 -11.04 11.62 -0.09
N GLN A 104 -11.97 10.91 -0.75
CA GLN A 104 -12.18 9.48 -0.51
C GLN A 104 -10.87 8.74 -0.84
N LYS A 105 -10.29 8.06 0.15
CA LYS A 105 -9.10 7.22 -0.06
C LYS A 105 -9.52 5.77 -0.04
N TRP A 106 -9.17 5.04 -1.09
CA TRP A 106 -9.32 3.59 -1.11
C TRP A 106 -8.14 2.95 -0.38
N GLU A 107 -8.40 1.85 0.30
CA GLU A 107 -7.42 1.08 1.05
C GLU A 107 -7.60 -0.41 0.75
N PHE A 108 -6.50 -1.16 0.69
CA PHE A 108 -6.50 -2.62 0.68
C PHE A 108 -6.79 -3.13 2.09
N TYR A 109 -7.85 -3.91 2.20
CA TYR A 109 -8.23 -4.63 3.40
C TYR A 109 -8.02 -6.13 3.19
N PHE A 110 -7.25 -6.74 4.10
CA PHE A 110 -6.88 -8.16 4.07
C PHE A 110 -7.56 -8.88 5.25
N PRO A 111 -8.78 -9.42 5.08
CA PRO A 111 -9.57 -10.03 6.16
C PRO A 111 -8.89 -11.23 6.85
N ASP A 112 -7.95 -11.90 6.18
CA ASP A 112 -7.19 -13.02 6.74
C ASP A 112 -6.16 -12.60 7.80
N LYS A 113 -5.86 -11.29 7.94
CA LYS A 113 -5.01 -10.77 9.02
C LYS A 113 -5.88 -10.45 10.22
N GLU A 114 -5.81 -11.30 11.23
CA GLU A 114 -6.50 -11.18 12.53
C GLU A 114 -6.57 -9.72 13.03
N LYS A 115 -7.69 -9.07 12.72
CA LYS A 115 -8.37 -8.07 13.54
C LYS A 115 -9.86 -8.26 13.30
N GLU A 116 -10.51 -8.88 14.27
CA GLU A 116 -11.95 -8.74 14.49
C GLU A 116 -12.29 -7.24 14.51
N ASP A 117 -13.14 -6.81 13.57
CA ASP A 117 -14.31 -5.97 13.80
C ASP A 117 -14.87 -5.48 12.45
N THR A 118 -15.77 -6.26 11.84
CA THR A 118 -17.18 -5.86 11.69
C THR A 118 -17.96 -6.92 10.92
N GLU A 119 -19.17 -7.14 11.43
CA GLU A 119 -20.14 -8.16 11.05
C GLU A 119 -20.65 -8.04 9.61
N ALA A 120 -20.88 -9.22 9.02
CA ALA A 120 -21.86 -9.57 7.99
C ALA A 120 -21.97 -8.68 6.74
N LEU A 121 -21.42 -9.14 5.61
CA LEU A 121 -22.02 -8.97 4.29
C LEU A 121 -21.58 -10.14 3.38
N ASP A 122 -22.33 -11.23 3.40
CA ASP A 122 -22.38 -12.21 2.31
C ASP A 122 -23.84 -12.33 1.86
N GLU A 123 -24.19 -11.63 0.78
CA GLU A 123 -25.17 -12.17 -0.15
C GLU A 123 -24.38 -12.73 -1.32
N GLU A 124 -24.37 -14.07 -1.43
CA GLU A 124 -23.79 -14.84 -2.52
C GLU A 124 -24.26 -14.29 -3.88
N ARG A 125 -23.39 -13.54 -4.55
CA ARG A 125 -23.45 -13.44 -6.01
C ARG A 125 -22.55 -14.51 -6.58
N GLU A 126 -23.15 -15.44 -7.34
CA GLU A 126 -22.42 -16.43 -8.11
C GLU A 126 -21.31 -15.75 -8.91
N ARG A 127 -20.06 -16.08 -8.55
CA ARG A 127 -18.85 -15.51 -9.13
C ARG A 127 -18.65 -16.11 -10.53
N PRO A 128 -18.46 -15.31 -11.59
CA PRO A 128 -18.02 -15.85 -12.86
C PRO A 128 -16.64 -16.50 -12.68
N LYS A 129 -16.49 -17.76 -13.11
CA LYS A 129 -15.19 -18.43 -13.20
C LYS A 129 -14.39 -17.79 -14.33
N ILE A 130 -13.32 -17.09 -13.98
CA ILE A 130 -12.34 -16.60 -14.96
C ILE A 130 -11.41 -17.76 -15.32
N PRO A 131 -11.18 -18.05 -16.62
CA PRO A 131 -10.24 -19.08 -17.06
C PRO A 131 -8.80 -18.82 -16.57
N GLU A 132 -7.98 -19.87 -16.47
CA GLU A 132 -6.63 -19.80 -15.91
C GLU A 132 -5.62 -19.02 -16.77
N GLU A 133 -5.95 -18.62 -17.99
CA GLU A 133 -5.14 -17.71 -18.83
C GLU A 133 -6.04 -16.60 -19.36
N SER A 134 -5.80 -15.37 -18.92
CA SER A 134 -6.59 -14.22 -19.34
C SER A 134 -5.85 -12.93 -18.98
N ASP A 135 -5.68 -12.04 -19.96
CA ASP A 135 -5.35 -10.65 -19.71
C ASP A 135 -6.41 -10.07 -18.76
N ILE A 136 -5.98 -9.56 -17.61
CA ILE A 136 -6.89 -8.99 -16.62
C ILE A 136 -7.05 -7.52 -17.00
N LEU A 137 -8.08 -7.26 -17.80
CA LEU A 137 -8.50 -5.89 -18.10
C LEU A 137 -9.33 -5.36 -16.93
N ILE A 138 -8.77 -4.38 -16.22
CA ILE A 138 -9.44 -3.68 -15.12
C ILE A 138 -10.28 -2.55 -15.72
N ASP A 139 -11.56 -2.45 -15.33
CA ASP A 139 -12.39 -1.33 -15.77
C ASP A 139 -11.86 0.02 -15.24
N LYS A 140 -12.14 1.12 -15.95
CA LYS A 140 -11.61 2.46 -15.60
C LYS A 140 -12.00 2.94 -14.20
N ASN A 141 -13.18 2.57 -13.70
CA ASN A 141 -13.59 2.94 -12.36
C ASN A 141 -12.78 2.17 -11.32
N LEU A 142 -12.48 0.90 -11.55
CA LEU A 142 -11.63 0.08 -10.70
C LEU A 142 -10.14 0.52 -10.79
N SER A 143 -9.64 0.94 -11.96
CA SER A 143 -8.27 1.48 -12.11
C SER A 143 -8.04 2.68 -11.19
N ALA A 144 -8.92 3.69 -11.23
CA ALA A 144 -8.79 4.87 -10.39
C ALA A 144 -8.84 4.54 -8.88
N LYS A 145 -9.63 3.53 -8.49
CA LYS A 145 -9.70 3.05 -7.10
C LYS A 145 -8.43 2.32 -6.68
N LEU A 146 -7.86 1.51 -7.57
CA LEU A 146 -6.57 0.86 -7.36
C LEU A 146 -5.42 1.86 -7.25
N GLU A 147 -5.37 2.88 -8.12
CA GLU A 147 -4.39 3.96 -8.04
C GLU A 147 -4.46 4.68 -6.68
N SER A 148 -5.68 5.00 -6.23
CA SER A 148 -5.92 5.57 -4.90
C SER A 148 -5.42 4.64 -3.77
N ALA A 149 -5.72 3.34 -3.84
CA ALA A 149 -5.28 2.35 -2.87
C ALA A 149 -3.75 2.16 -2.86
N ILE A 150 -3.12 2.14 -4.04
CA ILE A 150 -1.66 2.00 -4.18
C ILE A 150 -0.97 3.25 -3.63
N SER A 151 -1.45 4.44 -3.99
CA SER A 151 -0.94 5.71 -3.45
C SER A 151 -1.05 5.74 -1.93
N HIS A 152 -2.15 5.27 -1.36
CA HIS A 152 -2.31 5.19 0.09
C HIS A 152 -1.35 4.19 0.74
N HIS A 153 -1.42 2.91 0.34
CA HIS A 153 -0.72 1.84 1.04
C HIS A 153 0.78 1.85 0.85
N PHE A 154 1.25 2.31 -0.30
CA PHE A 154 2.67 2.32 -0.60
C PHE A 154 3.26 3.72 -0.50
N GLY A 155 2.52 4.78 -0.83
CA GLY A 155 3.04 6.15 -0.77
C GLY A 155 3.32 6.60 0.67
N ASN A 156 2.42 6.29 1.60
CA ASN A 156 2.58 6.62 3.01
C ASN A 156 3.87 6.04 3.63
N PRO A 157 4.20 4.74 3.47
CA PRO A 157 5.47 4.20 3.95
C PRO A 157 6.66 4.54 3.04
N PHE A 158 6.48 4.76 1.74
CA PHE A 158 7.60 5.01 0.82
C PHE A 158 8.23 6.40 1.02
N VAL A 159 7.42 7.46 1.14
CA VAL A 159 7.93 8.85 1.26
C VAL A 159 8.88 9.06 2.47
N PRO A 160 8.60 8.53 3.68
CA PRO A 160 9.50 8.66 4.82
C PRO A 160 10.91 8.11 4.59
N ILE A 161 11.07 7.06 3.77
CA ILE A 161 12.38 6.40 3.54
C ILE A 161 13.41 7.43 3.06
N ARG A 162 13.04 8.26 2.08
CA ARG A 162 13.89 9.33 1.56
C ARG A 162 14.28 10.32 2.64
N GLY A 163 13.29 10.85 3.36
CA GLY A 163 13.53 11.89 4.38
C GLY A 163 14.47 11.42 5.49
N PHE A 164 14.28 10.20 5.99
CA PHE A 164 15.16 9.65 7.03
C PHE A 164 16.56 9.31 6.50
N ALA A 165 16.69 8.82 5.27
CA ALA A 165 18.00 8.58 4.69
C ALA A 165 18.76 9.90 4.43
N GLU A 166 18.10 10.97 3.96
CA GLU A 166 18.70 12.31 3.84
C GLU A 166 19.15 12.87 5.20
N LEU A 167 18.36 12.64 6.27
CA LEU A 167 18.72 13.04 7.62
C LEU A 167 19.99 12.33 8.10
N ILE A 168 20.08 11.01 7.92
CA ILE A 168 21.27 10.23 8.29
C ILE A 168 22.49 10.72 7.52
N GLN A 169 22.37 10.90 6.20
CA GLN A 169 23.45 11.36 5.33
C GLN A 169 23.98 12.74 5.75
N THR A 170 23.10 13.63 6.17
CA THR A 170 23.45 15.01 6.54
C THR A 170 24.01 15.10 7.96
N ARG A 171 23.39 14.38 8.92
CA ARG A 171 23.63 14.59 10.36
C ARG A 171 24.66 13.65 10.97
N SER A 172 24.90 12.48 10.38
CA SER A 172 25.91 11.57 10.93
C SER A 172 27.32 12.13 10.74
N GLY A 173 28.19 11.96 11.73
CA GLY A 173 29.63 12.17 11.66
C GLY A 173 30.40 10.96 11.12
N LYS A 174 29.76 9.78 11.02
CA LYS A 174 30.38 8.55 10.51
C LYS A 174 30.27 8.47 8.99
N ILE A 175 31.43 8.35 8.32
CA ILE A 175 31.50 8.16 6.86
C ILE A 175 30.72 6.91 6.43
N GLU A 176 30.77 5.84 7.22
CA GLU A 176 30.06 4.59 6.97
C GLU A 176 28.53 4.78 6.94
N ALA A 177 27.95 5.45 7.93
CA ALA A 177 26.52 5.73 7.96
C ALA A 177 26.07 6.60 6.78
N LYS A 178 26.87 7.60 6.40
CA LYS A 178 26.59 8.43 5.21
C LYS A 178 26.59 7.62 3.94
N LYS A 179 27.53 6.66 3.80
CA LYS A 179 27.59 5.78 2.64
C LYS A 179 26.36 4.88 2.57
N ILE A 180 26.00 4.22 3.67
CA ILE A 180 24.81 3.36 3.73
C ILE A 180 23.53 4.15 3.43
N ALA A 181 23.40 5.36 3.98
CA ALA A 181 22.27 6.24 3.68
C ALA A 181 22.22 6.65 2.19
N SER A 182 23.38 6.85 1.57
CA SER A 182 23.48 7.14 0.12
C SER A 182 23.02 5.93 -0.71
N ASP A 183 23.37 4.70 -0.30
CA ASP A 183 22.92 3.48 -0.97
C ASP A 183 21.39 3.31 -0.86
N ILE A 184 20.80 3.63 0.29
CA ILE A 184 19.34 3.65 0.49
C ILE A 184 18.67 4.69 -0.41
N LEU A 185 19.23 5.91 -0.49
CA LEU A 185 18.71 6.97 -1.37
C LEU A 185 18.81 6.61 -2.86
N SER A 186 19.91 5.97 -3.26
CA SER A 186 20.05 5.46 -4.63
C SER A 186 18.96 4.45 -4.95
N SER A 187 18.72 3.50 -4.05
CA SER A 187 17.67 2.49 -4.17
C SER A 187 16.27 3.15 -4.24
N TYR A 188 16.05 4.20 -3.44
CA TYR A 188 14.78 4.94 -3.43
C TYR A 188 14.54 5.61 -4.78
N ASN A 189 15.56 6.29 -5.31
CA ASN A 189 15.47 7.00 -6.59
C ASN A 189 15.22 6.05 -7.76
N GLU A 190 15.74 4.82 -7.69
CA GLU A 190 15.49 3.79 -8.70
C GLU A 190 14.00 3.41 -8.80
N VAL A 191 13.30 3.37 -7.67
CA VAL A 191 11.87 3.03 -7.58
C VAL A 191 10.97 4.25 -7.81
N ASN A 192 11.42 5.44 -7.38
CA ASN A 192 10.59 6.63 -7.30
C ASN A 192 9.99 7.05 -8.65
N SER A 193 10.72 6.90 -9.76
CA SER A 193 10.18 7.25 -11.08
C SER A 193 8.99 6.37 -11.47
N SER A 194 9.11 5.05 -11.35
CA SER A 194 8.03 4.10 -11.67
C SER A 194 6.84 4.30 -10.73
N PHE A 195 7.12 4.53 -9.44
CA PHE A 195 6.06 4.75 -8.46
C PHE A 195 5.30 6.06 -8.70
N GLU A 196 5.99 7.15 -9.08
CA GLU A 196 5.34 8.43 -9.39
C GLU A 196 4.46 8.38 -10.65
N GLN A 197 4.87 7.66 -11.69
CA GLN A 197 4.05 7.46 -12.89
C GLN A 197 2.74 6.75 -12.56
N LEU A 198 2.81 5.68 -11.76
CA LEU A 198 1.64 4.95 -11.29
C LEU A 198 0.76 5.85 -10.40
N ARG A 199 1.36 6.60 -9.46
CA ARG A 199 0.63 7.47 -8.53
C ARG A 199 -0.20 8.56 -9.23
N LYS A 200 0.26 9.05 -10.37
CA LYS A 200 -0.40 10.13 -11.11
C LYS A 200 -1.49 9.63 -12.07
N GLY A 201 -1.71 8.32 -12.16
CA GLY A 201 -2.63 7.75 -13.15
C GLY A 201 -2.20 8.08 -14.58
N GLU A 202 -0.90 8.33 -14.78
CA GLU A 202 -0.35 8.62 -16.11
C GLU A 202 -0.37 7.35 -16.99
N ASN A 203 -0.59 6.18 -16.39
CA ASN A 203 -0.86 4.89 -17.03
C ASN A 203 -2.16 4.29 -16.48
N GLU A 204 -2.98 3.68 -17.34
CA GLU A 204 -4.08 2.80 -16.91
C GLU A 204 -3.47 1.54 -16.28
N ILE A 205 -3.96 1.09 -15.11
CA ILE A 205 -3.44 -0.15 -14.50
C ILE A 205 -3.92 -1.33 -15.34
N LEU A 206 -3.09 -1.73 -16.31
CA LEU A 206 -3.27 -2.93 -17.11
C LEU A 206 -2.46 -4.07 -16.49
N LEU A 207 -3.11 -5.18 -16.20
CA LEU A 207 -2.46 -6.40 -15.70
C LEU A 207 -2.44 -7.45 -16.81
N GLU A 208 -1.35 -7.48 -17.57
CA GLU A 208 -1.09 -8.55 -18.54
C GLU A 208 -0.32 -9.66 -17.83
N THR A 209 -0.79 -10.90 -17.96
CA THR A 209 -0.06 -12.08 -17.48
C THR A 209 0.51 -12.80 -18.69
N ASP A 210 1.84 -12.82 -18.80
CA ASP A 210 2.48 -13.51 -19.92
C ASP A 210 2.40 -15.04 -19.77
N SER A 211 2.87 -15.76 -20.79
CA SER A 211 2.81 -17.22 -20.88
C SER A 211 3.60 -17.96 -19.79
N ASN A 212 4.42 -17.28 -19.00
CA ASN A 212 5.12 -17.84 -17.84
C ASN A 212 4.38 -17.59 -16.52
N GLY A 213 3.25 -16.87 -16.56
CA GLY A 213 2.52 -16.46 -15.38
C GLY A 213 3.10 -15.21 -14.69
N ASP A 214 4.00 -14.49 -15.37
CA ASP A 214 4.51 -13.20 -14.90
C ASP A 214 3.54 -12.10 -15.29
N THR A 215 3.05 -11.38 -14.28
CA THR A 215 2.11 -10.27 -14.50
C THR A 215 2.85 -8.94 -14.47
N LYS A 216 2.65 -8.12 -15.51
CA LYS A 216 3.20 -6.77 -15.60
C LYS A 216 2.10 -5.74 -15.41
N ILE A 217 2.43 -4.67 -14.69
CA ILE A 217 1.75 -3.39 -14.86
C ILE A 217 2.36 -2.75 -16.10
N ILE A 218 1.55 -2.44 -17.10
CA ILE A 218 1.97 -1.80 -18.36
C ILE A 218 1.77 -0.29 -18.26
#